data_AF-A0A4Q2AZK4-F1
#
_entry.id   AF-A0A4Q2AZK4-F1
#
_cell.length_a   1.000
_cell.length_b   1.000
_cell.length_c   1.000
_cell.angle_alpha   90.00
_cell.angle_beta   90.00
_cell.angle_gamma   90.00
#
_symmetry.space_group_name_H-M   'P 1'
#
loop_
_entity.id
_entity.type
_entity.pdbx_description
1 polymer ?
#
loop_
_entity_poly.entity_id
_entity_poly.type
_entity_poly.pdbx_seq_one_letter_code
_entity_poly.pdbx_strand_id
1 'polypeptide(L)'
;MYPINKIPISYEHNGWCGSNFYLLPHQGWKIHVSATIQNYQTVLNHVAFLSQKLKFSFKYASSISLINSLLDIHGSRINGGKLITIYPQNKEHCSRLLYDLYRFLKNFSGPIILTDAQFKGTTNISYRYGLFVATEEKNYLYCNGKKYLDKKEPYFLLPPFIDTDPFAKDALDPIKPNTLWDNISLDYAIQFSLGDNMK
;
A
#
# COMPACT_ATOMS: atom_id res chain seq x y z
N MET A 1 -5.12 -3.28 -27.85
CA MET A 1 -3.69 -3.42 -27.51
C MET A 1 -3.22 -2.09 -26.97
N TYR A 2 -3.11 -1.93 -25.65
CA TYR A 2 -2.61 -0.67 -25.07
C TYR A 2 -1.13 -0.52 -25.44
N PRO A 3 -0.67 0.65 -25.88
CA PRO A 3 0.74 0.85 -26.17
C PRO A 3 1.54 0.58 -24.88
N ILE A 4 2.58 -0.23 -24.99
CA ILE A 4 3.58 -0.42 -23.93
C ILE A 4 4.34 0.90 -23.84
N ASN A 5 3.75 1.88 -23.16
CA ASN A 5 4.43 3.10 -22.80
C ASN A 5 5.55 2.67 -21.86
N LYS A 6 6.81 2.79 -22.33
CA LYS A 6 7.98 2.71 -21.44
C LYS A 6 7.75 3.72 -20.32
N ILE A 7 7.44 3.21 -19.14
CA ILE A 7 7.30 4.02 -17.93
C ILE A 7 8.68 4.67 -17.72
N PRO A 8 8.79 6.00 -17.58
CA PRO A 8 10.06 6.61 -17.25
C PRO A 8 10.48 6.11 -15.86
N ILE A 9 11.40 5.15 -15.85
CA ILE A 9 12.02 4.59 -14.66
C ILE A 9 12.99 5.66 -14.15
N SER A 10 12.68 6.24 -13.01
CA SER A 10 13.57 7.18 -12.32
C SER A 10 14.63 6.47 -11.46
N TYR A 11 14.37 5.23 -11.05
CA TYR A 11 15.34 4.34 -10.40
C TYR A 11 14.82 2.88 -10.36
N GLU A 12 15.74 1.91 -10.23
CA GLU A 12 15.45 0.50 -9.92
C GLU A 12 16.33 0.04 -8.75
N HIS A 13 15.74 -0.57 -7.71
CA HIS A 13 16.47 -1.12 -6.57
C HIS A 13 15.69 -2.27 -5.92
N ASN A 14 16.32 -3.44 -5.75
CA ASN A 14 15.72 -4.63 -5.13
C ASN A 14 14.34 -5.02 -5.69
N GLY A 15 14.18 -4.94 -7.02
CA GLY A 15 12.92 -5.24 -7.70
C GLY A 15 11.84 -4.17 -7.55
N TRP A 16 12.16 -2.98 -7.03
CA TRP A 16 11.29 -1.81 -7.04
C TRP A 16 11.72 -0.83 -8.12
N CYS A 17 10.78 -0.39 -8.95
CA CYS A 17 10.96 0.73 -9.85
C CYS A 17 10.12 1.92 -9.41
N GLY A 18 10.59 3.14 -9.65
CA GLY A 18 9.86 4.36 -9.30
C GLY A 18 9.79 5.37 -10.43
N SER A 19 8.76 6.23 -10.41
CA SER A 19 8.65 7.42 -11.23
C SER A 19 8.33 8.61 -10.34
N ASN A 20 9.20 9.62 -10.34
CA ASN A 20 9.08 10.80 -9.48
C ASN A 20 8.84 12.06 -10.31
N PHE A 21 7.75 12.77 -10.03
CA PHE A 21 7.44 14.09 -10.60
C PHE A 21 7.90 15.26 -9.73
N TYR A 22 8.21 14.99 -8.47
CA TYR A 22 8.62 15.98 -7.47
C TYR A 22 9.46 15.31 -6.39
N LEU A 23 10.19 16.14 -5.64
CA LEU A 23 10.86 15.70 -4.44
C LEU A 23 9.83 15.22 -3.42
N LEU A 24 10.00 13.98 -2.97
CA LEU A 24 9.11 13.37 -1.99
C LEU A 24 9.41 13.93 -0.59
N PRO A 25 8.39 14.37 0.18
CA PRO A 25 8.59 14.69 1.58
C PRO A 25 8.96 13.42 2.37
N HIS A 26 9.50 13.61 3.56
CA HIS A 26 9.86 12.50 4.48
C HIS A 26 8.65 11.58 4.78
N GLN A 27 7.47 12.17 4.95
CA GLN A 27 6.24 11.51 5.31
C GLN A 27 5.03 12.16 4.64
N GLY A 28 3.91 11.44 4.59
CA GLY A 28 2.64 11.98 4.15
C GLY A 28 1.58 10.91 3.98
N TRP A 29 0.46 11.30 3.39
CA TRP A 29 -0.55 10.37 2.88
C TRP A 29 -0.01 9.66 1.65
N LYS A 30 -0.17 8.34 1.59
CA LYS A 30 0.18 7.50 0.43
C LYS A 30 -0.96 6.53 0.14
N ILE A 31 -1.09 6.17 -1.13
CA ILE A 31 -2.11 5.25 -1.62
C ILE A 31 -1.39 3.98 -2.03
N HIS A 32 -1.84 2.82 -1.54
CA HIS A 32 -1.36 1.54 -2.04
C HIS A 32 -2.42 0.92 -2.94
N VAL A 33 -1.96 0.43 -4.08
CA VAL A 33 -2.78 -0.31 -5.03
C VAL A 33 -2.31 -1.76 -5.03
N SER A 34 -3.21 -2.67 -4.68
CA SER A 34 -2.99 -4.11 -4.75
C SER A 34 -3.55 -4.68 -6.04
N ALA A 35 -3.13 -5.90 -6.38
CA ALA A 35 -3.52 -6.58 -7.60
C ALA A 35 -3.35 -8.10 -7.41
N THR A 36 -3.95 -8.90 -8.27
CA THR A 36 -3.66 -10.34 -8.36
C THR A 36 -2.54 -10.61 -9.36
N ILE A 37 -1.99 -11.82 -9.33
CA ILE A 37 -0.99 -12.26 -10.31
C ILE A 37 -1.51 -12.24 -11.76
N GLN A 38 -2.84 -12.34 -11.96
CA GLN A 38 -3.45 -12.28 -13.29
C GLN A 38 -3.65 -10.85 -13.79
N ASN A 39 -3.84 -9.87 -12.90
CA ASN A 39 -4.24 -8.52 -13.27
C ASN A 39 -3.18 -7.42 -13.02
N TYR A 40 -2.09 -7.72 -12.29
CA TYR A 40 -1.10 -6.72 -11.87
C TYR A 40 -0.56 -5.87 -13.02
N GLN A 41 -0.28 -6.46 -14.18
CA GLN A 41 0.27 -5.72 -15.32
C GLN A 41 -0.74 -4.71 -15.86
N THR A 42 -2.02 -5.07 -15.92
CA THR A 42 -3.09 -4.18 -16.38
C THR A 42 -3.32 -3.04 -15.40
N VAL A 43 -3.34 -3.34 -14.09
CA VAL A 43 -3.44 -2.33 -13.02
C VAL A 43 -2.26 -1.36 -13.09
N LEU A 44 -1.03 -1.88 -13.24
CA LEU A 44 0.17 -1.06 -13.39
C LEU A 44 0.12 -0.15 -14.62
N ASN A 45 -0.35 -0.67 -15.76
CA ASN A 45 -0.51 0.13 -16.98
C ASN A 45 -1.49 1.31 -16.78
N HIS A 46 -2.60 1.07 -16.08
CA HIS A 46 -3.53 2.15 -15.71
C HIS A 46 -2.89 3.18 -14.77
N VAL A 47 -2.21 2.74 -13.72
CA VAL A 47 -1.51 3.65 -12.79
C VAL A 47 -0.47 4.48 -13.51
N ALA A 48 0.36 3.86 -14.36
CA ALA A 48 1.39 4.56 -15.12
C ALA A 48 0.80 5.59 -16.09
N PHE A 49 -0.28 5.24 -16.80
CA PHE A 49 -1.00 6.18 -17.66
C PHE A 49 -1.56 7.36 -16.86
N LEU A 50 -2.22 7.10 -15.73
CA LEU A 50 -2.77 8.14 -14.87
C LEU A 50 -1.68 9.01 -14.26
N SER A 51 -0.54 8.44 -13.86
CA SER A 51 0.61 9.16 -13.33
C SER A 51 1.10 10.23 -14.31
N GLN A 52 1.15 9.90 -15.61
CA GLN A 52 1.53 10.87 -16.64
C GLN A 52 0.54 12.01 -16.83
N LYS A 53 -0.76 11.73 -16.68
CA LYS A 53 -1.84 12.71 -16.86
C LYS A 53 -2.07 13.58 -15.63
N LEU A 54 -2.05 12.97 -14.45
CA LEU A 54 -2.39 13.59 -13.17
C LEU A 54 -1.15 14.06 -12.39
N LYS A 55 0.05 13.72 -12.86
CA LYS A 55 1.35 14.16 -12.29
C LYS A 55 1.52 13.76 -10.83
N PHE A 56 1.45 12.46 -10.54
CA PHE A 56 1.79 11.90 -9.23
C PHE A 56 3.00 10.97 -9.31
N SER A 57 3.81 10.99 -8.25
CA SER A 57 4.94 10.07 -8.09
C SER A 57 4.47 8.71 -7.56
N PHE A 58 5.12 7.63 -7.96
CA PHE A 58 4.79 6.27 -7.47
C PHE A 58 5.98 5.31 -7.60
N LYS A 59 5.93 4.21 -6.87
CA LYS A 59 6.80 3.04 -7.05
C LYS A 59 5.98 1.76 -7.23
N TYR A 60 6.57 0.75 -7.85
CA TYR A 60 5.93 -0.55 -8.09
C TYR A 60 6.94 -1.70 -8.02
N ALA A 61 6.44 -2.89 -7.69
CA ALA A 61 7.18 -4.13 -7.78
C ALA A 61 7.38 -4.50 -9.27
N SER A 62 8.63 -4.46 -9.74
CA SER A 62 9.02 -4.71 -11.14
C SER A 62 9.38 -6.16 -11.43
N SER A 63 9.73 -6.95 -10.41
CA SER A 63 10.12 -8.35 -10.58
C SER A 63 9.01 -9.32 -10.16
N ILE A 64 8.87 -10.41 -10.93
CA ILE A 64 7.89 -11.47 -10.62
C ILE A 64 8.15 -12.12 -9.25
N SER A 65 9.42 -12.23 -8.86
CA SER A 65 9.82 -12.76 -7.55
C SER A 65 9.29 -11.89 -6.40
N LEU A 66 9.44 -10.56 -6.51
CA LEU A 66 8.90 -9.63 -5.52
C LEU A 66 7.36 -9.65 -5.50
N ILE A 67 6.73 -9.71 -6.67
CA ILE A 67 5.26 -9.81 -6.76
C ILE A 67 4.76 -11.08 -6.05
N ASN A 68 5.38 -12.23 -6.32
CA ASN A 68 5.02 -13.49 -5.66
C ASN A 68 5.22 -13.40 -4.14
N SER A 69 6.32 -12.82 -3.68
CA SER A 69 6.57 -12.61 -2.24
C SER A 69 5.54 -11.69 -1.58
N LEU A 70 5.08 -10.64 -2.28
CA LEU A 70 4.05 -9.73 -1.77
C LEU A 70 2.65 -10.35 -1.79
N LEU A 71 2.41 -11.37 -2.60
CA LEU A 71 1.12 -12.08 -2.70
C LEU A 71 1.08 -13.40 -1.93
N ASP A 72 2.20 -13.79 -1.30
CA ASP A 72 2.29 -15.00 -0.49
C ASP A 72 1.42 -14.88 0.77
N ILE A 73 0.54 -15.87 0.98
CA ILE A 73 -0.33 -15.98 2.15
C ILE A 73 0.46 -16.19 3.45
N HIS A 74 1.67 -16.72 3.35
CA HIS A 74 2.62 -16.88 4.46
C HIS A 74 3.62 -15.71 4.54
N GLY A 75 3.50 -14.75 3.62
CA GLY A 75 4.35 -13.57 3.53
C GLY A 75 4.09 -12.55 4.64
N SER A 76 4.80 -11.43 4.55
CA SER A 76 4.69 -10.34 5.52
C SER A 76 3.27 -9.78 5.58
N ARG A 77 2.63 -9.84 6.75
CA ARG A 77 1.33 -9.18 6.99
C ARG A 77 1.38 -7.65 6.88
N ILE A 78 2.57 -7.07 7.07
CA ILE A 78 2.78 -5.62 7.01
C ILE A 78 2.93 -5.13 5.57
N ASN A 79 3.60 -5.90 4.72
CA ASN A 79 3.91 -5.49 3.34
C ASN A 79 3.03 -6.16 2.29
N GLY A 80 2.34 -7.24 2.63
CA GLY A 80 1.53 -8.04 1.71
C GLY A 80 0.53 -7.22 0.91
N GLY A 81 0.41 -7.53 -0.38
CA GLY A 81 -0.50 -6.88 -1.32
C GLY A 81 -0.06 -5.50 -1.82
N LYS A 82 0.96 -4.85 -1.24
CA LYS A 82 1.39 -3.49 -1.61
C LYS A 82 2.24 -3.47 -2.89
N LEU A 83 1.67 -3.89 -4.02
CA LEU A 83 2.38 -3.97 -5.30
C LEU A 83 2.78 -2.60 -5.83
N ILE A 84 1.93 -1.59 -5.65
CA ILE A 84 2.14 -0.22 -6.11
C ILE A 84 1.93 0.73 -4.93
N THR A 85 2.82 1.71 -4.77
CA THR A 85 2.68 2.81 -3.80
C THR A 85 2.71 4.13 -4.53
N ILE A 86 1.63 4.91 -4.42
CA ILE A 86 1.47 6.25 -4.99
C ILE A 86 1.70 7.27 -3.88
N TYR A 87 2.45 8.33 -4.21
CA TYR A 87 2.90 9.36 -3.27
C TYR A 87 2.33 10.73 -3.66
N PRO A 88 1.10 11.08 -3.24
CA PRO A 88 0.53 12.41 -3.42
C PRO A 88 1.41 13.54 -2.85
N GLN A 89 1.27 14.75 -3.40
CA GLN A 89 2.01 15.93 -2.92
C GLN A 89 1.55 16.42 -1.54
N ASN A 90 0.25 16.31 -1.28
CA ASN A 90 -0.41 16.75 -0.06
C ASN A 90 -1.75 16.03 0.10
N LYS A 91 -2.48 16.35 1.17
CA LYS A 91 -3.78 15.77 1.51
C LYS A 91 -4.83 15.99 0.41
N GLU A 92 -4.90 17.19 -0.16
CA GLU A 92 -5.86 17.58 -1.19
C GLU A 92 -5.57 16.87 -2.52
N HIS A 93 -4.29 16.67 -2.85
CA HIS A 93 -3.88 15.84 -3.97
C HIS A 93 -4.24 14.36 -3.73
N CYS A 94 -4.01 13.83 -2.52
CA CYS A 94 -4.39 12.48 -2.15
C CYS A 94 -5.89 12.22 -2.34
N SER A 95 -6.74 13.15 -1.85
CA SER A 95 -8.19 13.07 -2.01
C SER A 95 -8.60 12.94 -3.48
N ARG A 96 -8.07 13.80 -4.35
CA ARG A 96 -8.37 13.78 -5.80
C ARG A 96 -7.91 12.47 -6.45
N LEU A 97 -6.68 12.04 -6.14
CA LEU A 97 -6.14 10.79 -6.68
C LEU A 97 -6.95 9.57 -6.27
N LEU A 98 -7.45 9.49 -5.03
CA LEU A 98 -8.30 8.37 -4.60
C LEU A 98 -9.55 8.24 -5.48
N TYR A 99 -10.24 9.34 -5.77
CA TYR A 99 -11.41 9.30 -6.65
C TYR A 99 -11.06 8.99 -8.11
N ASP A 100 -9.97 9.57 -8.63
CA ASP A 100 -9.55 9.30 -10.00
C ASP A 100 -9.11 7.84 -10.16
N LEU A 101 -8.29 7.31 -9.27
CA LEU A 101 -7.90 5.90 -9.25
C LEU A 101 -9.13 5.00 -9.14
N TYR A 102 -10.08 5.32 -8.26
CA TYR A 102 -11.33 4.55 -8.13
C TYR A 102 -12.08 4.42 -9.46
N ARG A 103 -12.20 5.50 -10.24
CA ARG A 103 -12.90 5.47 -11.53
C ARG A 103 -12.32 4.43 -12.49
N PHE A 104 -11.01 4.25 -12.49
CA PHE A 104 -10.31 3.33 -13.39
C PHE A 104 -10.07 1.95 -12.80
N LEU A 105 -9.93 1.84 -11.48
CA LEU A 105 -9.43 0.62 -10.83
C LEU A 105 -10.48 -0.16 -10.03
N LYS A 106 -11.69 0.39 -9.81
CA LYS A 106 -12.72 -0.24 -8.95
C LYS A 106 -13.14 -1.66 -9.33
N ASN A 107 -12.97 -2.05 -10.59
CA ASN A 107 -13.38 -3.37 -11.10
C ASN A 107 -12.25 -4.42 -11.03
N PHE A 108 -11.06 -4.03 -10.57
CA PHE A 108 -9.96 -4.97 -10.36
C PHE A 108 -9.97 -5.46 -8.92
N SER A 109 -9.62 -6.72 -8.75
CA SER A 109 -9.43 -7.33 -7.43
C SER A 109 -7.97 -7.32 -7.01
N GLY A 110 -7.75 -7.35 -5.71
CA GLY A 110 -6.45 -7.55 -5.08
C GLY A 110 -6.63 -7.92 -3.61
N PRO A 111 -5.59 -8.42 -2.93
CA PRO A 111 -5.65 -8.65 -1.49
C PRO A 111 -5.88 -7.35 -0.74
N ILE A 112 -6.67 -7.40 0.33
CA ILE A 112 -6.86 -6.28 1.25
C ILE A 112 -5.57 -6.04 2.01
N ILE A 113 -5.16 -4.77 2.08
CA ILE A 113 -3.97 -4.36 2.83
C ILE A 113 -4.40 -4.04 4.26
N LEU A 114 -4.00 -4.88 5.20
CA LEU A 114 -4.46 -4.81 6.59
C LEU A 114 -4.07 -3.51 7.29
N THR A 115 -2.89 -2.99 6.98
CA THR A 115 -2.32 -1.80 7.66
C THR A 115 -2.93 -0.47 7.21
N ASP A 116 -3.87 -0.50 6.27
CA ASP A 116 -4.38 0.64 5.54
C ASP A 116 -5.90 0.72 5.60
N ALA A 117 -6.44 1.93 5.41
CA ALA A 117 -7.87 2.11 5.23
C ALA A 117 -8.26 1.78 3.78
N GLN A 118 -9.30 0.97 3.60
CA GLN A 118 -9.80 0.62 2.27
C GLN A 118 -10.70 1.73 1.73
N PHE A 119 -10.49 2.08 0.46
CA PHE A 119 -11.24 3.16 -0.18
C PHE A 119 -12.47 2.64 -0.92
N LYS A 120 -13.62 3.20 -0.58
CA LYS A 120 -14.89 3.17 -1.33
C LYS A 120 -15.36 1.78 -1.74
N GLY A 121 -15.31 0.83 -0.80
CA GLY A 121 -15.76 -0.55 -1.05
C GLY A 121 -14.83 -1.40 -1.91
N THR A 122 -13.67 -0.88 -2.31
CA THR A 122 -12.72 -1.64 -3.13
C THR A 122 -11.79 -2.48 -2.25
N THR A 123 -11.32 -3.60 -2.81
CA THR A 123 -10.26 -4.42 -2.17
C THR A 123 -8.87 -3.98 -2.59
N ASN A 124 -8.74 -3.27 -3.71
CA ASN A 124 -7.47 -2.97 -4.36
C ASN A 124 -6.97 -1.53 -4.19
N ILE A 125 -7.76 -0.62 -3.63
CA ILE A 125 -7.34 0.75 -3.35
C ILE A 125 -7.39 0.98 -1.85
N SER A 126 -6.25 1.34 -1.27
CA SER A 126 -6.09 1.58 0.16
C SER A 126 -5.17 2.76 0.39
N TYR A 127 -5.24 3.37 1.58
CA TYR A 127 -4.37 4.49 1.93
C TYR A 127 -3.98 4.47 3.39
N ARG A 128 -2.86 5.13 3.69
CA ARG A 128 -2.45 5.44 5.06
C ARG A 128 -1.54 6.66 5.11
N TYR A 129 -1.39 7.23 6.30
CA TYR A 129 -0.31 8.17 6.57
C TYR A 129 0.94 7.41 7.01
N GLY A 130 2.12 7.80 6.51
CA GLY A 130 3.36 7.25 7.00
C GLY A 130 4.59 7.74 6.24
N LEU A 131 5.71 7.08 6.50
CA LEU A 131 6.98 7.37 5.83
C LEU A 131 6.92 7.04 4.34
N PHE A 132 7.52 7.92 3.52
CA PHE A 132 7.63 7.69 2.07
C PHE A 132 8.84 6.83 1.74
N VAL A 133 9.95 7.07 2.44
CA VAL A 133 11.16 6.26 2.44
C VAL A 133 11.45 5.87 3.87
N ALA A 134 11.30 4.58 4.19
CA ALA A 134 11.75 4.04 5.46
C ALA A 134 13.21 3.60 5.30
N THR A 135 14.10 4.13 6.12
CA THR A 135 15.45 3.59 6.30
C THR A 135 15.52 2.90 7.66
N GLU A 136 16.44 1.94 7.82
CA GLU A 136 16.62 1.20 9.08
C GLU A 136 16.83 2.13 10.28
N GLU A 137 17.41 3.30 10.06
CA GLU A 137 17.68 4.32 11.08
C GLU A 137 16.50 5.28 11.35
N LYS A 138 15.51 5.40 10.44
CA LYS A 138 14.47 6.44 10.50
C LYS A 138 13.06 5.88 10.35
N ASN A 139 12.55 5.28 11.43
CA ASN A 139 11.14 4.89 11.56
C ASN A 139 10.27 5.96 12.25
N TYR A 140 10.67 7.23 12.20
CA TYR A 140 9.97 8.32 12.89
C TYR A 140 9.28 9.28 11.93
N LEU A 141 8.01 9.55 12.21
CA LEU A 141 7.23 10.69 11.73
C LEU A 141 7.54 11.92 12.59
N TYR A 142 7.48 13.09 12.00
CA TYR A 142 7.71 14.39 12.63
C TYR A 142 6.49 15.29 12.45
N CYS A 143 6.07 15.95 13.52
CA CYS A 143 5.02 16.96 13.49
C CYS A 143 5.31 17.99 14.59
N ASN A 144 5.31 19.28 14.23
CA ASN A 144 5.53 20.39 15.17
C ASN A 144 6.77 20.19 16.07
N GLY A 145 7.89 19.75 15.49
CA GLY A 145 9.15 19.50 16.21
C GLY A 145 9.19 18.22 17.07
N LYS A 146 8.10 17.46 17.17
CA LYS A 146 8.03 16.20 17.91
C LYS A 146 8.22 15.00 16.98
N LYS A 147 8.82 13.93 17.51
CA LYS A 147 9.00 12.63 16.83
C LYS A 147 7.96 11.61 17.30
N TYR A 148 7.43 10.82 16.37
CA TYR A 148 6.43 9.78 16.58
C TYR A 148 6.84 8.52 15.81
N LEU A 149 6.70 7.33 16.39
CA LEU A 149 7.00 6.09 15.66
C LEU A 149 5.97 5.86 14.54
N ASP A 150 6.42 5.55 13.32
CA ASP A 150 5.55 5.06 12.23
C ASP A 150 5.16 3.60 12.51
N LYS A 151 4.20 3.41 13.42
CA LYS A 151 3.67 2.10 13.78
C LYS A 151 3.01 1.43 12.58
N LYS A 152 3.31 0.15 12.39
CA LYS A 152 2.75 -0.69 11.32
C LYS A 152 2.13 -1.93 11.96
N GLU A 153 0.89 -1.78 12.40
CA GLU A 153 0.09 -2.86 12.94
C GLU A 153 -0.74 -3.52 11.83
N PRO A 154 -1.19 -4.78 11.97
CA PRO A 154 -2.04 -5.46 11.00
C PRO A 154 -3.50 -4.94 11.02
N TYR A 155 -3.67 -3.64 11.21
CA TYR A 155 -4.91 -2.87 11.15
C TYR A 155 -4.58 -1.39 10.89
N PHE A 156 -5.53 -0.64 10.36
CA PHE A 156 -5.36 0.78 10.07
C PHE A 156 -5.18 1.60 11.37
N LEU A 157 -4.14 2.44 11.39
CA LEU A 157 -3.86 3.35 12.49
C LEU A 157 -3.48 4.73 11.97
N LEU A 158 -4.08 5.76 12.59
CA LEU A 158 -3.66 7.13 12.43
C LEU A 158 -2.46 7.43 13.34
N PRO A 159 -1.48 8.21 12.86
CA PRO A 159 -0.46 8.79 13.74
C PRO A 159 -1.11 9.64 14.84
N PRO A 160 -0.52 9.72 16.05
CA PRO A 160 -1.11 10.43 17.20
C PRO A 160 -1.34 11.95 17.02
N PHE A 161 -0.81 12.55 15.95
CA PHE A 161 -0.99 13.96 15.61
C PHE A 161 -2.06 14.20 14.54
N ILE A 162 -2.76 13.15 14.09
CA ILE A 162 -3.89 13.23 13.17
C ILE A 162 -5.12 12.73 13.92
N ASP A 163 -5.98 13.67 14.33
CA ASP A 163 -7.16 13.36 15.14
C ASP A 163 -8.28 12.72 14.33
N THR A 164 -8.34 13.00 13.02
CA THR A 164 -9.42 12.53 12.15
C THR A 164 -8.88 12.15 10.79
N ASP A 165 -9.33 11.01 10.29
CA ASP A 165 -9.06 10.60 8.92
C ASP A 165 -9.82 11.52 7.94
N PRO A 166 -9.11 12.32 7.11
CA PRO A 166 -9.73 13.24 6.18
C PRO A 166 -10.53 12.53 5.07
N PHE A 167 -10.40 11.21 4.93
CA PHE A 167 -11.05 10.40 3.91
C PHE A 167 -12.10 9.43 4.49
N ALA A 168 -12.40 9.53 5.81
CA ALA A 168 -13.28 8.62 6.53
C ALA A 168 -14.65 8.41 5.88
N LYS A 169 -15.21 9.44 5.23
CA LYS A 169 -16.53 9.37 4.57
C LYS A 169 -16.61 8.28 3.49
N ASP A 170 -15.50 8.02 2.80
CA ASP A 170 -15.40 7.01 1.76
C ASP A 170 -14.54 5.81 2.22
N ALA A 171 -14.09 5.78 3.47
CA ALA A 171 -13.36 4.66 4.04
C ALA A 171 -14.33 3.52 4.37
N LEU A 172 -13.90 2.27 4.17
CA LEU A 172 -14.54 1.16 4.86
C LEU A 172 -14.13 1.15 6.32
N ASP A 173 -15.01 0.60 7.17
CA ASP A 173 -14.67 0.35 8.56
C ASP A 173 -13.38 -0.46 8.64
N PRO A 174 -12.35 0.04 9.34
CA PRO A 174 -11.10 -0.68 9.43
C PRO A 174 -11.29 -1.99 10.18
N ILE A 175 -10.55 -3.02 9.75
CA ILE A 175 -10.48 -4.29 10.46
C ILE A 175 -9.98 -3.98 11.88
N LYS A 176 -10.81 -4.23 12.88
CA LYS A 176 -10.45 -4.02 14.29
C LYS A 176 -9.62 -5.21 14.79
N PRO A 177 -8.61 -4.98 15.63
CA PRO A 177 -7.92 -6.07 16.32
C PRO A 177 -8.96 -6.90 17.07
N ASN A 178 -8.88 -8.22 16.93
CA ASN A 178 -9.77 -9.12 17.61
C ASN A 178 -9.33 -9.27 19.08
N THR A 179 -10.05 -8.63 20.00
CA THR A 179 -9.76 -8.67 21.44
C THR A 179 -10.26 -9.96 22.12
N LEU A 180 -10.92 -10.87 21.39
CA LEU A 180 -11.37 -12.15 21.94
C LEU A 180 -10.22 -13.01 22.47
N TRP A 181 -9.00 -12.79 21.97
CA TRP A 181 -7.80 -13.54 22.33
C TRP A 181 -7.07 -12.95 23.54
N ASP A 182 -7.40 -11.73 23.98
CA ASP A 182 -6.68 -11.03 25.05
C ASP A 182 -6.78 -11.77 26.40
N ASN A 183 -7.78 -12.65 26.54
CA ASN A 183 -8.03 -13.44 27.75
C ASN A 183 -7.74 -14.93 27.59
N ILE A 184 -7.04 -15.35 26.52
CA ILE A 184 -6.72 -16.75 26.26
C ILE A 184 -5.22 -16.98 26.48
N SER A 185 -4.86 -17.97 27.29
CA SER A 185 -3.49 -18.46 27.39
C SER A 185 -3.21 -19.47 26.27
N LEU A 186 -2.20 -19.18 25.45
CA LEU A 186 -1.69 -20.10 24.43
C LEU A 186 -0.63 -21.00 25.04
N ASP A 187 -0.95 -22.28 25.26
CA ASP A 187 0.00 -23.26 25.81
C ASP A 187 1.02 -23.73 24.77
N TYR A 188 0.61 -23.87 23.51
CA TYR A 188 1.50 -24.13 22.37
C TYR A 188 0.82 -23.76 21.04
N ALA A 189 1.62 -23.55 19.99
CA ALA A 189 1.15 -23.36 18.62
C ALA A 189 1.83 -24.37 17.70
N ILE A 190 1.07 -25.05 16.84
CA ILE A 190 1.59 -25.97 15.83
C ILE A 190 1.33 -25.39 14.45
N GLN A 191 2.37 -25.30 13.62
CA GLN A 191 2.27 -24.93 12.21
C GLN A 191 2.42 -26.20 11.36
N PHE A 192 1.43 -26.48 10.51
CA PHE A 192 1.53 -27.49 9.45
C PHE A 192 1.46 -26.78 8.09
N SER A 193 2.43 -27.03 7.20
CA SER A 193 2.32 -26.65 5.79
C SER A 193 1.93 -27.89 4.98
N LEU A 194 0.93 -27.75 4.12
CA LEU A 194 0.63 -28.75 3.09
C LEU A 194 1.68 -28.59 1.99
N GLY A 195 2.81 -29.27 2.12
CA GLY A 195 3.79 -29.38 1.06
C GLY A 195 3.33 -30.41 0.03
N ASP A 196 2.85 -29.96 -1.12
CA ASP A 196 2.72 -30.83 -2.30
C ASP A 196 4.12 -31.23 -2.77
N ASN A 197 4.57 -32.41 -2.34
CA ASN A 197 5.66 -33.12 -2.98
C ASN A 197 5.15 -33.73 -4.29
N MET A 198 5.11 -32.94 -5.37
CA MET A 198 5.07 -33.52 -6.71
C MET A 198 6.50 -33.91 -7.09
N LYS A 199 6.74 -35.23 -7.07
CA LYS A 199 7.90 -35.91 -7.66
C LYS A 199 7.96 -35.69 -9.16
#